data_AF-A0A3D0HBD2-F1
#
_entry.id   AF-A0A3D0HBD2-F1
#
_cell.length_a   1.000
_cell.length_b   1.000
_cell.length_c   1.000
_cell.angle_alpha   90.00
_cell.angle_beta   90.00
_cell.angle_gamma   90.00
#
_symmetry.space_group_name_H-M   'P 1'
#
loop_
_entity.id
_entity.type
_entity.pdbx_description
1 polymer ?
#
loop_
_entity_poly.entity_id
_entity_poly.type
_entity_poly.pdbx_seq_one_letter_code
_entity_poly.pdbx_strand_id
1 'polypeptide(L)'
;MRGGGGSVRAVLLSIRPEWVELIAKGKKTIEVRKTRPKLKTPFKCYIYCTKSGQKIYCRPSQRIGNGMVIGEFVCDRVFDIEYEEGEGYNEGYTPLGFSDCLSDDQFDGYLRGKNGYGWHITNLVIYDQPKHLTDFKRPCKNAFYCESCAMYKERSAACGNAALEITHPPQSYMEVVMK
;
A
#
# COMPACT_ATOMS: atom_id res chain seq x y z
N MET A 1 25.23 -22.88 7.38
CA MET A 1 24.66 -22.02 6.31
C MET A 1 23.81 -20.95 6.99
N ARG A 2 24.29 -19.69 7.03
CA ARG A 2 23.53 -18.58 7.63
C ARG A 2 22.46 -18.14 6.63
N GLY A 3 21.19 -18.35 6.96
CA GLY A 3 20.06 -17.88 6.16
C GLY A 3 20.10 -16.35 6.08
N GLY A 4 20.39 -15.82 4.89
CA GLY A 4 20.38 -14.39 4.61
C GLY A 4 18.95 -13.87 4.68
N GLY A 5 18.56 -13.33 5.84
CA GLY A 5 17.33 -12.58 6.02
C GLY A 5 17.39 -11.23 5.30
N GLY A 6 17.32 -11.25 3.97
CA GLY A 6 17.13 -10.03 3.18
C GLY A 6 15.82 -9.36 3.58
N SER A 7 15.84 -8.07 3.89
CA SER A 7 14.63 -7.32 4.24
C SER A 7 13.63 -7.37 3.08
N VAL A 8 12.42 -7.84 3.36
CA VAL A 8 11.36 -8.04 2.35
C VAL A 8 10.85 -6.68 1.88
N ARG A 9 10.92 -6.42 0.57
CA ARG A 9 10.33 -5.23 -0.04
C ARG A 9 8.81 -5.32 -0.02
N ALA A 10 8.18 -4.21 0.29
CA ALA A 10 6.73 -4.05 0.33
C ALA A 10 6.33 -2.71 -0.29
N VAL A 11 5.03 -2.46 -0.40
CA VAL A 11 4.47 -1.18 -0.82
C VAL A 11 3.81 -0.50 0.37
N LEU A 12 4.02 0.79 0.56
CA LEU A 12 3.23 1.62 1.47
C LEU A 12 2.22 2.44 0.65
N LEU A 13 0.93 2.26 0.93
CA LEU A 13 -0.18 2.92 0.24
C LEU A 13 -0.79 3.99 1.13
N SER A 14 -1.04 5.18 0.58
CA SER A 14 -1.89 6.18 1.24
C SER A 14 -3.33 5.97 0.81
N ILE A 15 -4.22 5.71 1.77
CA ILE A 15 -5.64 5.47 1.55
C ILE A 15 -6.46 6.43 2.40
N ARG A 16 -7.53 7.00 1.82
CA ARG A 16 -8.41 7.89 2.56
C ARG A 16 -9.26 7.14 3.59
N PRO A 17 -9.61 7.79 4.70
CA PRO A 17 -10.40 7.22 5.79
C PRO A 17 -11.64 6.42 5.40
N GLU A 18 -12.45 6.97 4.50
CA GLU A 18 -13.70 6.36 4.04
C GLU A 18 -13.45 4.99 3.36
N TRP A 19 -12.36 4.85 2.61
CA TRP A 19 -11.99 3.61 1.94
C TRP A 19 -11.33 2.62 2.90
N VAL A 20 -10.56 3.12 3.85
CA VAL A 20 -9.96 2.31 4.93
C VAL A 20 -11.05 1.59 5.72
N GLU A 21 -12.16 2.26 6.03
CA GLU A 21 -13.27 1.64 6.76
C GLU A 21 -13.92 0.49 5.96
N LEU A 22 -14.07 0.65 4.65
CA LEU A 22 -14.60 -0.40 3.78
C LEU A 22 -13.65 -1.59 3.63
N ILE A 23 -12.34 -1.33 3.56
CA ILE A 23 -11.31 -2.38 3.55
C ILE A 23 -11.34 -3.14 4.88
N ALA A 24 -11.32 -2.43 6.01
CA ALA A 24 -11.34 -3.04 7.35
C ALA A 24 -12.59 -3.90 7.59
N LYS A 25 -13.73 -3.55 6.98
CA LYS A 25 -14.97 -4.34 7.01
C LYS A 25 -15.02 -5.47 5.96
N GLY A 26 -13.98 -5.64 5.15
CA GLY A 26 -13.92 -6.64 4.08
C GLY A 26 -14.86 -6.38 2.90
N LYS A 27 -15.44 -5.17 2.80
CA LYS A 27 -16.37 -4.80 1.72
C LYS A 27 -15.63 -4.38 0.44
N LYS A 28 -14.52 -3.66 0.61
CA LYS A 28 -13.63 -3.26 -0.48
C LYS A 28 -12.50 -4.28 -0.58
N THR A 29 -12.46 -5.01 -1.69
CA THR A 29 -11.49 -6.06 -1.99
C THR A 29 -10.58 -5.73 -3.18
N ILE A 30 -10.87 -4.65 -3.92
CA ILE A 30 -10.01 -4.10 -4.96
C ILE A 30 -9.59 -2.67 -4.61
N GLU A 31 -8.30 -2.37 -4.67
CA GLU A 31 -7.75 -1.02 -4.61
C GLU A 31 -7.38 -0.53 -6.02
N VAL A 32 -8.09 0.48 -6.52
CA VAL A 32 -7.87 1.03 -7.87
C VAL A 32 -6.71 2.02 -7.84
N ARG A 33 -5.75 1.86 -8.75
CA ARG A 33 -4.56 2.72 -8.89
C ARG A 33 -4.23 2.98 -10.34
N LYS A 34 -3.72 4.18 -10.63
CA LYS A 34 -3.23 4.56 -11.98
C LYS A 34 -1.96 3.84 -12.40
N THR A 35 -1.18 3.36 -11.44
CA THR A 35 0.11 2.72 -11.66
C THR A 35 0.26 1.52 -10.74
N ARG A 36 1.19 0.61 -11.06
CA ARG A 36 1.56 -0.55 -10.23
C ARG A 36 3.06 -0.55 -9.88
N PRO A 37 3.48 -1.14 -8.74
CA PRO A 37 4.89 -1.26 -8.40
C PRO A 37 5.61 -2.21 -9.37
N LYS A 38 6.94 -2.18 -9.39
CA LYS A 38 7.76 -3.13 -10.17
C LYS A 38 7.96 -4.47 -9.45
N LEU A 39 7.25 -4.69 -8.35
CA LEU A 39 7.28 -5.93 -7.59
C LEU A 39 6.41 -6.98 -8.31
N LYS A 40 6.91 -8.21 -8.39
CA LYS A 40 6.10 -9.36 -8.86
C LYS A 40 5.09 -9.72 -7.77
N THR A 41 3.88 -10.11 -8.17
CA THR A 41 2.92 -10.69 -7.24
C THR A 41 3.37 -12.09 -6.79
N PRO A 42 3.05 -12.50 -5.54
CA PRO A 42 2.42 -11.68 -4.51
C PRO A 42 3.39 -10.68 -3.87
N PHE A 43 2.89 -9.49 -3.51
CA PHE A 43 3.66 -8.52 -2.71
C PHE A 43 2.86 -7.97 -1.54
N LYS A 44 3.55 -7.63 -0.46
CA LYS A 44 2.95 -7.05 0.75
C LYS A 44 2.66 -5.56 0.56
N CYS A 45 1.53 -5.12 1.07
CA CYS A 45 1.08 -3.73 1.09
C CYS A 45 0.79 -3.29 2.52
N TYR A 46 1.28 -2.13 2.92
CA TYR A 46 0.95 -1.44 4.16
C TYR A 46 -0.05 -0.33 3.90
N ILE A 47 -1.05 -0.19 4.77
CA ILE A 47 -2.12 0.81 4.64
C ILE A 47 -1.82 1.99 5.56
N TYR A 48 -1.31 3.08 4.98
CA TYR A 48 -1.29 4.39 5.63
C TYR A 48 -2.65 5.07 5.46
N CYS A 49 -3.32 5.33 6.58
CA CYS A 49 -4.58 6.05 6.55
C CYS A 49 -4.32 7.56 6.66
N THR A 50 -4.78 8.33 5.65
CA THR A 50 -4.50 9.78 5.58
C THR A 50 -5.28 10.57 6.62
N LYS A 51 -4.78 11.76 6.99
CA LYS A 51 -5.47 12.65 7.92
C LYS A 51 -6.70 13.29 7.25
N SER A 52 -7.88 13.21 7.87
CA SER A 52 -9.10 13.90 7.40
C SER A 52 -9.84 14.66 8.50
N GLY A 53 -9.34 14.64 9.74
CA GLY A 53 -10.07 15.15 10.91
C GLY A 53 -11.29 14.29 11.31
N GLN A 54 -11.71 13.33 10.48
CA GLN A 54 -12.81 12.42 10.77
C GLN A 54 -12.40 11.32 11.74
N LYS A 55 -13.35 10.84 12.55
CA LYS A 55 -13.17 9.68 13.42
C LYS A 55 -13.35 8.41 12.59
N ILE A 56 -12.29 7.63 12.46
CA ILE A 56 -12.28 6.37 11.71
C ILE A 56 -12.35 5.24 12.70
N TYR A 57 -13.30 4.33 12.49
CA TYR A 57 -13.50 3.17 13.32
C TYR A 57 -13.14 1.93 12.52
N CYS A 58 -11.85 1.61 12.46
CA CYS A 58 -11.39 0.34 11.90
C CYS A 58 -11.75 -0.85 12.82
N ARG A 59 -12.10 -0.57 14.08
CA ARG A 59 -12.70 -1.49 15.05
C ARG A 59 -13.73 -0.75 15.93
N PRO A 60 -14.71 -1.44 16.53
CA PRO A 60 -15.79 -0.83 17.33
C PRO A 60 -15.31 0.10 18.48
N SER A 61 -14.08 -0.07 18.95
CA SER A 61 -13.52 0.65 20.12
C SER A 61 -12.29 1.50 19.84
N GLN A 62 -11.78 1.55 18.60
CA GLN A 62 -10.46 2.13 18.31
C GLN A 62 -10.51 3.17 17.19
N ARG A 63 -10.11 4.40 17.53
CA ARG A 63 -9.88 5.52 16.59
C ARG A 63 -8.51 5.39 15.93
N ILE A 64 -8.33 4.34 15.15
CA ILE A 64 -7.05 4.04 14.49
C ILE A 64 -7.15 4.50 13.03
N GLY A 65 -6.34 5.48 12.64
CA GLY A 65 -6.18 5.85 11.23
C GLY A 65 -5.91 7.31 10.90
N ASN A 66 -5.80 8.21 11.88
CA ASN A 66 -5.49 9.60 11.57
C ASN A 66 -3.97 9.81 11.34
N GLY A 67 -3.48 9.44 10.16
CA GLY A 67 -2.09 9.70 9.76
C GLY A 67 -1.09 8.65 10.24
N MET A 68 -1.50 7.39 10.32
CA MET A 68 -0.69 6.25 10.78
C MET A 68 -0.82 5.06 9.82
N VAL A 69 0.10 4.10 9.92
CA VAL A 69 0.00 2.83 9.21
C VAL A 69 -0.82 1.85 10.05
N ILE A 70 -2.00 1.50 9.57
CA ILE A 70 -3.04 0.84 10.38
C ILE A 70 -3.15 -0.66 10.16
N GLY A 71 -2.52 -1.17 9.12
CA GLY A 71 -2.66 -2.56 8.73
C GLY A 71 -1.82 -2.89 7.51
N GLU A 72 -1.95 -4.13 7.08
CA GLU A 72 -1.31 -4.67 5.90
C GLU A 72 -2.20 -5.69 5.18
N PHE A 73 -1.89 -5.94 3.92
CA PHE A 73 -2.52 -6.99 3.12
C PHE A 73 -1.51 -7.52 2.10
N VAL A 74 -1.86 -8.62 1.44
CA VAL A 74 -1.14 -9.19 0.31
C VAL A 74 -1.88 -8.84 -0.99
N CYS A 75 -1.15 -8.26 -1.94
CA CYS A 75 -1.60 -8.16 -3.32
C CYS A 75 -1.11 -9.40 -4.08
N ASP A 76 -1.99 -10.39 -4.20
CA ASP A 76 -1.76 -11.65 -4.91
C ASP A 76 -2.01 -11.50 -6.43
N ARG A 77 -2.88 -10.57 -6.83
CA ARG A 77 -3.27 -10.32 -8.22
C ARG A 77 -3.43 -8.83 -8.51
N VAL A 78 -3.04 -8.45 -9.72
CA VAL A 78 -3.26 -7.11 -10.28
C VAL A 78 -4.03 -7.29 -11.58
N PHE A 79 -5.20 -6.66 -11.66
CA PHE A 79 -6.06 -6.66 -12.85
C PHE A 79 -5.80 -5.39 -13.64
N ASP A 80 -5.73 -5.50 -14.96
CA ASP A 80 -5.63 -4.34 -15.85
C ASP A 80 -7.04 -3.74 -16.03
N ILE A 81 -7.11 -2.41 -15.96
CA ILE A 81 -8.32 -1.62 -16.22
C ILE A 81 -8.02 -0.82 -17.47
N GLU A 82 -8.71 -1.11 -18.55
CA GLU A 82 -8.43 -0.55 -19.87
C GLU A 82 -9.54 0.43 -20.25
N TYR A 83 -9.12 1.58 -20.79
CA TYR A 83 -10.02 2.60 -21.29
C TYR A 83 -9.85 2.74 -22.79
N GLU A 84 -10.96 2.68 -23.51
CA GLU A 84 -11.02 2.91 -24.94
C GLU A 84 -11.85 4.16 -25.25
N GLU A 85 -11.28 5.06 -26.06
CA GLU A 85 -11.97 6.31 -26.41
C GLU A 85 -13.22 6.00 -27.25
N GLY A 86 -14.37 6.49 -26.79
CA GLY A 86 -15.67 6.23 -27.44
C GLY A 86 -16.41 5.02 -26.90
N GLU A 87 -15.72 4.06 -26.27
CA GLU A 87 -16.32 2.86 -25.68
C GLU A 87 -16.35 2.89 -24.15
N GLY A 88 -15.43 3.64 -23.53
CA GLY A 88 -15.32 3.76 -22.08
C GLY A 88 -14.40 2.71 -21.47
N TYR A 89 -14.62 2.39 -20.20
CA TYR A 89 -13.88 1.34 -19.51
C TYR A 89 -14.41 -0.04 -19.89
N ASN A 90 -13.51 -1.02 -20.02
CA ASN A 90 -13.90 -2.39 -20.31
C ASN A 90 -14.91 -2.93 -19.29
N GLU A 91 -15.95 -3.62 -19.78
CA GLU A 91 -16.94 -4.26 -18.90
C GLU A 91 -16.26 -5.26 -17.96
N GLY A 92 -16.67 -5.26 -16.69
CA GLY A 92 -16.10 -6.17 -15.69
C GLY A 92 -14.67 -5.83 -15.26
N TYR A 93 -14.24 -4.57 -15.39
CA TYR A 93 -12.96 -4.07 -14.86
C TYR A 93 -12.72 -4.45 -13.38
N THR A 94 -13.80 -4.62 -12.62
CA THR A 94 -13.80 -5.31 -11.33
C THR A 94 -14.35 -6.73 -11.54
N PRO A 95 -13.52 -7.79 -11.41
CA PRO A 95 -13.97 -9.14 -11.71
C PRO A 95 -15.07 -9.61 -10.77
N LEU A 96 -15.89 -10.55 -11.24
CA LEU A 96 -17.02 -11.09 -10.48
C LEU A 96 -16.56 -11.63 -9.12
N GLY A 97 -17.25 -11.23 -8.04
CA GLY A 97 -16.93 -11.62 -6.67
C GLY A 97 -15.93 -10.68 -5.97
N PHE A 98 -15.45 -9.64 -6.65
CA PHE A 98 -14.66 -8.57 -6.05
C PHE A 98 -15.41 -7.22 -6.08
N SER A 99 -14.93 -6.25 -5.32
CA SER A 99 -15.60 -4.96 -5.15
C SER A 99 -14.57 -3.87 -4.84
N ASP A 100 -14.55 -2.80 -5.64
CA ASP A 100 -13.78 -1.59 -5.36
C ASP A 100 -14.57 -0.55 -4.51
N CYS A 101 -15.89 -0.69 -4.40
CA CYS A 101 -16.79 0.21 -3.67
C CYS A 101 -16.79 1.68 -4.12
N LEU A 102 -16.28 2.01 -5.31
CA LEU A 102 -16.40 3.34 -5.89
C LEU A 102 -17.75 3.45 -6.62
N SER A 103 -18.36 4.63 -6.60
CA SER A 103 -19.38 4.95 -7.60
C SER A 103 -18.72 5.20 -8.96
N ASP A 104 -19.48 5.11 -10.04
CA ASP A 104 -19.00 5.39 -11.40
C ASP A 104 -18.31 6.78 -11.47
N ASP A 105 -18.94 7.82 -10.92
CA ASP A 105 -18.35 9.16 -10.85
C ASP A 105 -17.00 9.23 -10.09
N GLN A 106 -16.85 8.44 -9.02
CA GLN A 106 -15.60 8.40 -8.24
C GLN A 106 -14.51 7.65 -8.99
N PHE A 107 -14.88 6.56 -9.66
CA PHE A 107 -13.99 5.77 -10.50
C PHE A 107 -13.48 6.60 -11.69
N ASP A 108 -14.40 7.18 -12.46
CA ASP A 108 -14.11 8.03 -13.61
C ASP A 108 -13.37 9.30 -13.20
N GLY A 109 -13.79 9.95 -12.12
CA GLY A 109 -13.11 11.13 -11.59
C GLY A 109 -11.67 10.84 -11.14
N TYR A 110 -11.41 9.62 -10.67
CA TYR A 110 -10.07 9.18 -10.28
C TYR A 110 -9.21 8.89 -11.50
N LEU A 111 -9.60 7.97 -12.38
CA LEU A 111 -8.79 7.52 -13.51
C LEU A 111 -8.77 8.53 -14.68
N ARG A 112 -9.89 9.21 -14.93
CA ARG A 112 -10.09 10.28 -15.92
C ARG A 112 -9.84 9.83 -17.36
N GLY A 113 -10.52 8.78 -17.79
CA GLY A 113 -10.39 8.23 -19.14
C GLY A 113 -8.99 7.72 -19.44
N LYS A 114 -8.32 7.16 -18.42
CA LYS A 114 -7.00 6.54 -18.55
C LYS A 114 -7.01 5.14 -17.99
N ASN A 115 -6.14 4.30 -18.53
CA ASN A 115 -5.87 2.97 -18.02
C ASN A 115 -5.44 3.02 -16.54
N GLY A 116 -5.76 1.95 -15.83
CA GLY A 116 -5.47 1.78 -14.42
C GLY A 116 -5.25 0.32 -14.08
N TYR A 117 -5.25 0.05 -12.78
CA TYR A 117 -5.00 -1.25 -12.21
C TYR A 117 -5.87 -1.48 -10.99
N GLY A 118 -6.50 -2.65 -10.90
CA GLY A 118 -7.18 -3.14 -9.70
C GLY A 118 -6.26 -4.04 -8.89
N TRP A 119 -5.88 -3.63 -7.68
CA TRP A 119 -5.01 -4.43 -6.82
C TRP A 119 -5.86 -5.24 -5.85
N HIS A 120 -5.74 -6.57 -5.89
CA HIS A 120 -6.53 -7.44 -5.05
C HIS A 120 -6.05 -7.38 -3.58
N ILE A 121 -6.98 -7.24 -2.65
CA ILE A 121 -6.72 -7.18 -1.22
C ILE A 121 -6.99 -8.55 -0.61
N THR A 122 -5.93 -9.29 -0.26
CA THR A 122 -6.03 -10.58 0.44
C THR A 122 -5.22 -10.59 1.72
N ASN A 123 -5.51 -11.55 2.61
CA ASN A 123 -4.79 -11.72 3.88
C ASN A 123 -4.71 -10.40 4.68
N LEU A 124 -5.82 -9.67 4.73
CA LEU A 124 -5.90 -8.39 5.41
C LEU A 124 -5.69 -8.56 6.92
N VAL A 125 -4.79 -7.75 7.46
CA VAL A 125 -4.52 -7.64 8.90
C VAL A 125 -4.65 -6.18 9.30
N ILE A 126 -5.56 -5.90 10.24
CA ILE A 126 -5.68 -4.59 10.88
C ILE A 126 -4.99 -4.66 12.25
N TYR A 127 -3.99 -3.81 12.45
CA TYR A 127 -3.16 -3.86 13.66
C TYR A 127 -3.92 -3.41 14.90
N ASP A 128 -3.67 -4.10 16.01
CA ASP A 128 -4.13 -3.65 17.33
C ASP A 128 -3.46 -2.32 17.73
N GLN A 129 -2.18 -2.18 17.35
CA GLN A 129 -1.38 -0.97 17.52
C GLN A 129 -0.88 -0.48 16.15
N PRO A 130 -1.35 0.68 15.66
CA PRO A 130 -0.87 1.23 14.40
C PRO A 130 0.59 1.65 14.49
N LYS A 131 1.27 1.62 13.33
CA LYS A 131 2.70 1.90 13.18
C LYS A 131 2.95 3.33 12.68
N HIS A 132 4.09 3.89 13.03
CA HIS A 132 4.54 5.19 12.55
C HIS A 132 5.20 5.04 11.18
N LEU A 133 5.20 6.13 10.38
CA LEU A 133 5.96 6.15 9.12
C LEU A 133 7.46 5.91 9.34
N THR A 134 7.99 6.33 10.47
CA THR A 134 9.39 6.16 10.87
C THR A 134 9.78 4.71 11.14
N ASP A 135 8.81 3.80 11.29
CA ASP A 135 9.03 2.35 11.38
C ASP A 135 9.37 1.74 10.01
N PHE A 136 9.26 2.54 8.94
CA PHE A 136 9.56 2.18 7.57
C PHE A 136 10.72 3.03 7.03
N LYS A 137 11.36 2.51 6.00
CA LYS A 137 12.35 3.24 5.21
C LYS A 137 12.24 2.86 3.75
N ARG A 138 12.73 3.74 2.87
CA ARG A 138 12.94 3.43 1.46
C ARG A 138 13.94 2.28 1.33
N PRO A 139 13.75 1.36 0.38
CA PRO A 139 14.74 0.33 0.10
C PRO A 139 16.09 0.99 -0.23
N CYS A 140 17.16 0.48 0.37
CA CYS A 140 18.50 0.90 -0.02
C CYS A 140 18.78 0.44 -1.46
N LYS A 141 19.45 1.27 -2.28
CA LYS A 141 19.82 0.89 -3.66
C LYS A 141 20.72 -0.35 -3.71
N ASN A 142 21.55 -0.56 -2.68
CA ASN A 142 22.40 -1.74 -2.56
C ASN A 142 21.62 -3.00 -2.11
N ALA A 143 20.29 -2.85 -1.95
CA ALA A 143 19.20 -3.83 -1.99
C ALA A 143 19.24 -5.03 -1.05
N PHE A 144 20.38 -5.65 -0.77
CA PHE A 144 20.50 -6.91 -0.02
C PHE A 144 21.83 -7.06 0.72
N TYR A 145 22.86 -6.28 0.37
CA TYR A 145 24.18 -6.34 1.00
C TYR A 145 24.54 -4.98 1.58
N CYS A 146 23.75 -4.55 2.58
CA CYS A 146 24.07 -3.33 3.28
C CYS A 146 25.45 -3.42 3.95
N GLU A 147 25.96 -4.62 4.26
CA GLU A 147 27.29 -4.85 4.85
C GLU A 147 28.43 -4.18 4.07
N SER A 148 28.35 -4.14 2.74
CA SER A 148 29.36 -3.49 1.89
C SER A 148 29.04 -2.02 1.58
N CYS A 149 27.95 -1.47 2.12
CA CYS A 149 27.59 -0.07 1.97
C CYS A 149 28.39 0.79 2.95
N ALA A 150 28.96 1.91 2.50
CA ALA A 150 29.61 2.88 3.40
C ALA A 150 28.69 3.41 4.52
N MET A 151 27.38 3.30 4.34
CA MET A 151 26.37 3.70 5.34
C MET A 151 25.91 2.53 6.22
N TYR A 152 26.56 1.36 6.16
CA TYR A 152 26.25 0.25 7.04
C TYR A 152 26.58 0.59 8.49
N LYS A 153 25.70 0.21 9.40
CA LYS A 153 25.95 0.24 10.83
C LYS A 153 25.96 -1.18 11.35
N GLU A 154 27.16 -1.74 11.60
CA GLU A 154 27.35 -3.10 12.12
C GLU A 154 26.53 -3.34 13.38
N ARG A 155 26.55 -2.38 14.32
CA ARG A 155 25.84 -2.48 15.61
C ARG A 155 24.34 -2.72 15.46
N SER A 156 23.72 -2.18 14.42
CA SER A 156 22.27 -2.31 14.17
C SER A 156 21.95 -3.21 12.98
N ALA A 157 22.96 -3.84 12.37
CA ALA A 157 22.84 -4.61 11.12
C ALA A 157 21.96 -3.91 10.05
N ALA A 158 22.08 -2.57 9.94
CA ALA A 158 21.14 -1.77 9.16
C ALA A 158 21.83 -0.62 8.43
N CYS A 159 21.17 -0.15 7.36
CA CYS A 159 21.55 1.08 6.67
C CYS A 159 21.30 2.30 7.57
N GLY A 160 22.38 3.02 7.91
CA GLY A 160 22.37 4.25 8.69
C GLY A 160 22.08 5.52 7.88
N ASN A 161 21.67 5.39 6.61
CA ASN A 161 21.33 6.54 5.77
C ASN A 161 19.96 7.12 6.17
N ALA A 162 19.98 8.22 6.92
CA ALA A 162 18.79 8.93 7.36
C ALA A 162 17.92 9.45 6.19
N ALA A 163 18.50 9.66 5.00
CA ALA A 163 17.73 10.07 3.81
C ALA A 163 16.75 8.99 3.31
N LEU A 164 16.87 7.75 3.79
CA LEU A 164 15.91 6.68 3.50
C LEU A 164 14.70 6.71 4.43
N GLU A 165 14.71 7.48 5.51
CA GLU A 165 13.59 7.56 6.44
C GLU A 165 12.35 8.15 5.78
N ILE A 166 11.18 7.66 6.20
CA ILE A 166 9.89 8.12 5.70
C ILE A 166 9.28 9.02 6.77
N THR A 167 9.32 10.32 6.52
CA THR A 167 8.73 11.35 7.41
C THR A 167 7.39 11.89 6.89
N HIS A 168 7.08 11.62 5.61
CA HIS A 168 5.85 12.04 4.95
C HIS A 168 5.24 10.87 4.16
N PRO A 169 3.91 10.77 4.11
CA PRO A 169 3.25 9.71 3.38
C PRO A 169 3.42 9.88 1.86
N PRO A 170 3.39 8.79 1.07
CA PRO A 170 3.41 8.88 -0.38
C PRO A 170 2.12 9.53 -0.91
N GLN A 171 2.20 10.23 -2.05
CA GLN A 171 1.01 10.78 -2.71
C GLN A 171 0.09 9.68 -3.24
N SER A 172 0.66 8.57 -3.74
CA SER A 172 -0.07 7.38 -4.14
C SER A 172 0.43 6.18 -3.33
N TYR A 173 1.62 5.69 -3.69
CA TYR A 173 2.33 4.64 -2.96
C TYR A 173 3.84 4.79 -3.14
N MET A 174 4.61 4.03 -2.36
CA MET A 174 6.05 3.89 -2.54
C MET A 174 6.53 2.51 -2.12
N GLU A 175 7.64 2.03 -2.68
CA GLU A 175 8.33 0.84 -2.16
C GLU A 175 8.98 1.16 -0.82
N VAL A 176 8.87 0.24 0.14
CA VAL A 176 9.38 0.35 1.50
C VAL A 176 10.00 -0.97 1.97
N VAL A 177 10.82 -0.86 3.00
CA VAL A 177 11.19 -1.96 3.88
C VAL A 177 10.84 -1.56 5.31
N MET A 178 10.32 -2.50 6.09
CA MET A 178 10.09 -2.29 7.52
C MET A 178 11.43 -2.39 8.26
N LYS A 179 11.65 -1.51 9.25
CA LYS A 179 12.86 -1.49 10.08
C LYS A 179 12.88 -2.65 11.08
#